data_AF-U7VB59-F1
#
_entry.id   AF-U7VB59-F1
#
_cell.length_a   1.000
_cell.length_b   1.000
_cell.length_c   1.000
_cell.angle_alpha   90.00
_cell.angle_beta   90.00
_cell.angle_gamma   90.00
#
_symmetry.space_group_name_H-M   'P 1'
#
loop_
_entity.id
_entity.type
_entity.pdbx_description
1 polymer ?
#
loop_
_entity_poly.entity_id
_entity_poly.type
_entity_poly.pdbx_seq_one_letter_code
_entity_poly.pdbx_strand_id
1 'polypeptide(L)'
;MKKLFLIFFLLPFTVFGKIKITCKPIVFKEVRAQNNGVYKSKATARGIIEIYSDNIEEDLGKLVTFQVPSHTYITNKKRWVKTDKVIFKKNEQEVVMDSETKKIIFHVILDKKELSKEENRDLIDGIYVGALPINYSIYEKEMR
;
A
#
# COMPACT_ATOMS: atom_id res chain seq x y z
N MET A 1 20.30 -38.99 47.00
CA MET A 1 20.07 -37.58 46.62
C MET A 1 20.37 -37.41 45.13
N LYS A 2 19.68 -36.47 44.46
CA LYS A 2 19.74 -36.12 43.01
C LYS A 2 18.83 -36.93 42.06
N LYS A 3 17.53 -36.61 42.07
CA LYS A 3 16.65 -36.75 40.91
C LYS A 3 15.66 -35.58 40.91
N LEU A 4 16.14 -34.38 40.59
CA LEU A 4 15.27 -33.21 40.43
C LEU A 4 15.89 -32.20 39.47
N PHE A 5 16.10 -32.57 38.22
CA PHE A 5 16.58 -31.63 37.20
C PHE A 5 16.15 -32.09 35.81
N LEU A 6 14.84 -32.08 35.51
CA LEU A 6 14.37 -32.11 34.12
C LEU A 6 12.88 -31.71 33.95
N ILE A 7 12.40 -30.65 34.60
CA ILE A 7 11.03 -30.13 34.36
C ILE A 7 11.02 -28.73 33.73
N PHE A 8 12.18 -28.09 33.56
CA PHE A 8 12.24 -26.70 33.08
C PHE A 8 12.15 -26.54 31.54
N PHE A 9 11.92 -27.61 30.77
CA PHE A 9 11.94 -27.56 29.30
C PHE A 9 10.56 -27.54 28.63
N LEU A 10 9.47 -27.40 29.40
CA LEU A 10 8.09 -27.37 28.88
C LEU A 10 7.44 -25.98 29.02
N LEU A 11 8.22 -24.90 29.05
CA LEU A 11 7.65 -23.56 28.89
C LEU A 11 7.26 -23.40 27.42
N PRO A 12 5.96 -23.31 27.07
CA PRO A 12 5.59 -23.00 25.70
C PRO A 12 6.12 -21.60 25.38
N PHE A 13 7.02 -21.51 24.41
CA PHE A 13 7.34 -20.21 23.82
C PHE A 13 6.08 -19.75 23.09
N THR A 14 5.40 -18.75 23.64
CA THR A 14 4.33 -18.05 22.91
C THR A 14 5.01 -17.26 21.80
N VAL A 15 5.08 -17.84 20.61
CA VAL A 15 5.33 -17.08 19.39
C VAL A 15 4.03 -16.33 19.12
N PHE A 16 4.13 -15.01 18.91
CA PHE A 16 3.01 -14.23 18.41
C PHE A 16 3.32 -13.92 16.95
N GLY A 17 2.48 -14.43 16.05
CA GLY A 17 2.51 -14.12 14.63
C GLY A 17 2.42 -12.61 14.42
N LYS A 18 3.28 -12.07 13.55
CA LYS A 18 3.30 -10.65 13.20
C LYS A 18 2.99 -10.50 11.71
N ILE A 19 1.85 -9.89 11.41
CA ILE A 19 1.53 -9.42 10.07
C ILE A 19 2.21 -8.07 9.84
N LYS A 20 3.08 -7.99 8.83
CA LYS A 20 3.74 -6.77 8.37
C LYS A 20 3.09 -6.29 7.07
N ILE A 21 2.84 -4.99 6.97
CA ILE A 21 2.24 -4.38 5.78
C ILE A 21 3.18 -3.30 5.24
N THR A 22 3.50 -3.37 3.96
CA THR A 22 4.37 -2.41 3.27
C THR A 22 3.69 -1.87 2.02
N CYS A 23 3.71 -0.56 1.82
CA CYS A 23 3.28 0.06 0.57
C CYS A 23 4.47 0.50 -0.25
N LYS A 24 4.54 0.06 -1.50
CA LYS A 24 5.54 0.59 -2.44
C LYS A 24 5.15 2.00 -2.88
N PRO A 25 6.13 2.90 -3.12
CA PRO A 25 5.85 4.23 -3.66
C PRO A 25 5.12 4.16 -5.00
N ILE A 26 4.22 5.11 -5.21
CA ILE A 26 3.51 5.30 -6.48
C ILE A 26 4.42 6.11 -7.41
N VAL A 27 4.64 5.63 -8.62
CA VAL A 27 5.49 6.30 -9.60
C VAL A 27 4.72 6.54 -10.90
N PHE A 28 4.58 7.81 -11.27
CA PHE A 28 4.11 8.22 -12.60
C PHE A 28 5.33 8.48 -13.48
N LYS A 29 5.58 7.57 -14.42
CA LYS A 29 6.63 7.73 -15.42
C LYS A 29 6.16 8.71 -16.50
N GLU A 30 7.00 9.70 -16.80
CA GLU A 30 6.88 10.62 -17.95
C GLU A 30 5.53 11.36 -18.04
N VAL A 31 5.25 12.19 -17.04
CA VAL A 31 4.17 13.17 -17.13
C VAL A 31 4.68 14.34 -17.98
N ARG A 32 4.31 14.36 -19.26
CA ARG A 32 4.65 15.43 -20.22
C ARG A 32 3.43 15.93 -20.98
N ALA A 33 3.51 17.16 -21.48
CA ALA A 33 2.58 17.70 -22.47
C ALA A 33 2.72 16.96 -23.80
N GLN A 34 1.65 16.85 -24.59
CA GLN A 34 1.80 16.49 -26.00
C GLN A 34 2.39 17.66 -26.80
N ASN A 35 2.84 17.40 -28.03
CA ASN A 35 3.50 18.39 -28.92
C ASN A 35 2.69 19.68 -29.13
N ASN A 36 1.37 19.63 -28.93
CA ASN A 36 0.40 20.71 -29.01
C ASN A 36 0.09 21.39 -27.67
N GLY A 37 0.87 21.14 -26.61
CA GLY A 37 0.69 21.73 -25.27
C GLY A 37 -0.47 21.14 -24.46
N VAL A 38 -1.20 20.17 -25.02
CA VAL A 38 -2.33 19.52 -24.35
C VAL A 38 -1.84 18.30 -23.57
N TYR A 39 -2.13 18.28 -22.29
CA TYR A 39 -1.95 17.07 -21.49
C TYR A 39 -3.19 16.17 -21.69
N LYS A 40 -3.02 14.90 -22.12
CA LYS A 40 -4.13 13.92 -22.12
C LYS A 40 -4.84 13.96 -20.77
N SER A 41 -6.17 13.92 -20.75
CA SER A 41 -6.98 14.21 -19.55
C SER A 41 -6.55 13.45 -18.30
N LYS A 42 -6.12 12.19 -18.43
CA LYS A 42 -5.72 11.36 -17.28
C LYS A 42 -4.39 10.67 -17.48
N ALA A 43 -3.64 10.55 -16.38
CA ALA A 43 -2.53 9.62 -16.21
C ALA A 43 -2.87 8.62 -15.10
N THR A 44 -2.33 7.41 -15.19
CA THR A 44 -2.53 6.37 -14.19
C THR A 44 -1.18 5.80 -13.77
N ALA A 45 -0.97 5.63 -12.47
CA ALA A 45 0.14 4.88 -11.91
C ALA A 45 -0.36 3.68 -11.13
N ARG A 46 0.47 2.65 -11.07
CA ARG A 46 0.21 1.41 -10.31
C ARG A 46 0.99 1.45 -9.01
N GLY A 47 0.30 1.21 -7.90
CA GLY A 47 0.88 0.97 -6.58
C GLY A 47 0.67 -0.48 -6.15
N ILE A 48 1.49 -0.95 -5.21
CA ILE A 48 1.42 -2.30 -4.66
C ILE A 48 1.52 -2.22 -3.14
N ILE A 49 0.55 -2.83 -2.46
CA ILE A 49 0.61 -3.12 -1.02
C ILE A 49 1.02 -4.57 -0.89
N GLU A 50 2.03 -4.83 -0.08
CA GLU A 50 2.51 -6.17 0.22
C GLU A 50 2.22 -6.46 1.68
N ILE A 51 1.53 -7.57 1.93
CA ILE A 51 1.18 -8.09 3.24
C ILE A 51 2.02 -9.34 3.44
N TYR A 52 2.71 -9.41 4.58
CA TYR A 52 3.59 -10.50 4.95
C TYR A 52 3.18 -11.03 6.32
N SER A 53 3.17 -12.33 6.49
CA SER A 53 3.07 -12.98 7.79
C SER A 53 4.40 -13.64 8.12
N ASP A 54 4.88 -13.43 9.35
CA ASP A 54 6.05 -14.13 9.88
C ASP A 54 5.68 -15.55 10.41
N ASN A 55 4.38 -15.83 10.63
CA ASN A 55 3.86 -17.15 11.03
C ASN A 55 2.45 -17.37 10.45
N ILE A 56 2.39 -17.98 9.26
CA ILE A 56 1.11 -18.19 8.57
C ILE A 56 0.18 -19.16 9.30
N GLU A 57 0.72 -20.08 10.11
CA GLU A 57 -0.11 -21.05 10.86
C GLU A 57 -1.02 -20.36 11.87
N GLU A 58 -0.52 -19.29 12.52
CA GLU A 58 -1.30 -18.47 13.45
C GLU A 58 -2.13 -17.39 12.75
N ASP A 59 -1.66 -16.90 11.61
CA ASP A 59 -2.33 -15.80 10.90
C ASP A 59 -3.39 -16.28 9.90
N LEU A 60 -3.49 -17.58 9.64
CA LEU A 60 -4.44 -18.17 8.70
C LEU A 60 -5.88 -17.78 9.04
N GLY A 61 -6.61 -17.26 8.05
CA GLY A 61 -8.00 -16.85 8.21
C GLY A 61 -8.21 -15.47 8.85
N LYS A 62 -7.16 -14.80 9.34
CA LYS A 62 -7.28 -13.41 9.81
C LYS A 62 -7.66 -12.49 8.66
N LEU A 63 -8.54 -11.54 8.94
CA LEU A 63 -8.99 -10.55 7.97
C LEU A 63 -8.20 -9.25 8.15
N VAL A 64 -7.51 -8.84 7.09
CA VAL A 64 -6.83 -7.55 7.00
C VAL A 64 -7.71 -6.58 6.22
N THR A 65 -8.12 -5.48 6.86
CA THR A 65 -8.93 -4.44 6.21
C THR A 65 -8.13 -3.16 6.03
N PHE A 66 -8.26 -2.52 4.88
CA PHE A 66 -7.56 -1.29 4.52
C PHE A 66 -8.49 -0.09 4.46
N GLN A 67 -8.11 0.95 5.20
CA GLN A 67 -8.67 2.28 5.07
C GLN A 67 -7.63 3.19 4.42
N VAL A 68 -8.00 3.71 3.26
CA VAL A 68 -7.13 4.51 2.40
C VAL A 68 -7.87 5.77 1.97
N PRO A 69 -7.17 6.89 1.81
CA PRO A 69 -7.80 8.12 1.35
C PRO A 69 -8.25 7.98 -0.10
N SER A 70 -9.29 8.72 -0.47
CA SER A 70 -9.81 8.76 -1.84
C SER A 70 -8.81 9.33 -2.86
N HIS A 71 -7.81 10.06 -2.37
CA HIS A 71 -6.76 10.71 -3.15
C HIS A 71 -5.45 10.73 -2.35
N THR A 72 -4.34 10.94 -3.04
CA THR A 72 -3.04 11.23 -2.44
C THR A 72 -2.34 12.40 -3.14
N TYR A 73 -1.22 12.84 -2.59
CA TYR A 73 -0.35 13.83 -3.19
C TYR A 73 0.88 13.16 -3.80
N ILE A 74 1.32 13.69 -4.94
CA ILE A 74 2.52 13.27 -5.65
C ILE A 74 3.42 14.48 -5.89
N THR A 75 4.73 14.26 -6.05
CA THR A 75 5.71 15.33 -6.27
C THR A 75 6.81 14.91 -7.24
N ASN A 76 7.28 15.86 -8.04
CA ASN A 76 8.48 15.73 -8.87
C ASN A 76 9.69 16.48 -8.26
N LYS A 77 9.64 16.77 -6.95
CA LYS A 77 10.54 17.66 -6.18
C LYS A 77 10.42 19.16 -6.49
N LYS A 78 9.80 19.54 -7.60
CA LYS A 78 9.57 20.95 -7.97
C LYS A 78 8.19 21.43 -7.53
N ARG A 79 7.17 20.56 -7.61
CA ARG A 79 5.78 20.88 -7.27
C ARG A 79 5.04 19.67 -6.70
N TRP A 80 4.12 19.94 -5.78
CA TRP A 80 3.14 18.98 -5.27
C TRP A 80 1.84 19.04 -6.05
N VAL A 81 1.27 17.88 -6.34
CA VAL A 81 0.04 17.75 -7.14
C VAL A 81 -0.88 16.76 -6.45
N LYS A 82 -2.16 17.13 -6.35
CA LYS A 82 -3.22 16.26 -5.84
C LYS A 82 -3.67 15.31 -6.94
N THR A 83 -3.82 14.03 -6.61
CA THR A 83 -4.38 13.03 -7.54
C THR A 83 -5.91 13.10 -7.55
N ASP A 84 -6.52 12.65 -8.65
CA ASP A 84 -7.98 12.59 -8.81
C ASP A 84 -8.56 11.52 -7.89
N LYS A 85 -8.11 10.27 -8.06
CA LYS A 85 -8.65 9.10 -7.33
C LYS A 85 -7.63 8.00 -7.08
N VAL A 86 -7.82 7.27 -6.00
CA VAL A 86 -7.20 5.97 -5.73
C VAL A 86 -8.25 4.88 -5.92
N ILE A 87 -7.92 3.83 -6.68
CA ILE A 87 -8.83 2.76 -7.07
C ILE A 87 -8.20 1.40 -6.75
N PHE A 88 -8.92 0.60 -5.97
CA PHE A 88 -8.61 -0.80 -5.73
C PHE A 88 -9.44 -1.68 -6.67
N LYS A 89 -8.97 -2.90 -6.93
CA LYS A 89 -9.86 -3.89 -7.55
C LYS A 89 -10.97 -4.23 -6.55
N LYS A 90 -12.13 -4.65 -7.05
CA LYS A 90 -13.30 -5.00 -6.23
C LYS A 90 -12.89 -6.01 -5.14
N ASN A 91 -13.29 -5.75 -3.90
CA ASN A 91 -13.04 -6.56 -2.71
C ASN A 91 -11.55 -6.70 -2.30
N GLU A 92 -10.63 -5.85 -2.79
CA GLU A 92 -9.23 -5.89 -2.36
C GLU A 92 -8.92 -4.99 -1.15
N GLN A 93 -9.92 -4.28 -0.62
CA GLN A 93 -9.77 -3.55 0.65
C GLN A 93 -9.95 -4.47 1.87
N GLU A 94 -10.40 -5.70 1.66
CA GLU A 94 -10.59 -6.71 2.69
C GLU A 94 -9.92 -7.99 2.21
N VAL A 95 -8.88 -8.43 2.91
CA VAL A 95 -8.05 -9.54 2.49
C VAL A 95 -7.89 -10.53 3.62
N VAL A 96 -8.35 -11.76 3.39
CA VAL A 96 -8.14 -12.88 4.30
C VAL A 96 -6.73 -13.43 4.10
N MET A 97 -6.00 -13.69 5.18
CA MET A 97 -4.70 -14.35 5.11
C MET A 97 -4.87 -15.84 4.80
N ASP A 98 -4.32 -16.29 3.67
CA ASP A 98 -4.32 -17.70 3.23
C ASP A 98 -2.92 -18.20 2.82
N SER A 99 -1.93 -17.30 2.88
CA SER A 99 -0.56 -17.51 2.43
C SER A 99 0.37 -16.51 3.11
N GLU A 100 1.66 -16.83 3.17
CA GLU A 100 2.67 -16.00 3.83
C GLU A 100 2.80 -14.60 3.23
N THR A 101 2.54 -14.45 1.93
CA THR A 101 2.68 -13.18 1.22
C THR A 101 1.49 -12.92 0.31
N LYS A 102 0.90 -11.74 0.45
CA LYS A 102 -0.13 -11.22 -0.46
C LYS A 102 0.24 -9.88 -1.06
N LYS A 103 -0.19 -9.67 -2.31
CA LYS A 103 0.00 -8.42 -3.03
C LYS A 103 -1.33 -7.87 -3.49
N ILE A 104 -1.64 -6.65 -3.07
CA ILE A 104 -2.81 -5.90 -3.51
C ILE A 104 -2.35 -4.82 -4.46
N ILE A 105 -3.05 -4.69 -5.59
CA ILE A 105 -2.72 -3.72 -6.62
C ILE A 105 -3.76 -2.62 -6.58
N PHE A 106 -3.29 -1.39 -6.44
CA PHE A 106 -4.15 -0.23 -6.58
C PHE A 106 -3.64 0.68 -7.70
N HIS A 107 -4.55 1.47 -8.23
CA HIS A 107 -4.29 2.44 -9.27
C HIS A 107 -4.53 3.83 -8.74
N VAL A 108 -3.65 4.75 -9.10
CA VAL A 108 -3.81 6.16 -8.77
C VAL A 108 -3.97 6.92 -10.06
N ILE A 109 -5.03 7.71 -10.14
CA ILE A 109 -5.39 8.51 -11.31
C ILE A 109 -5.01 9.95 -11.03
N LEU A 110 -4.30 10.56 -11.97
CA LEU A 110 -4.01 11.99 -12.01
C LEU A 110 -4.82 12.63 -13.13
N ASP A 111 -5.62 13.65 -12.83
CA ASP A 111 -6.17 14.54 -13.85
C ASP A 111 -5.08 15.53 -14.25
N LYS A 112 -4.60 15.44 -15.50
CA LYS A 112 -3.52 16.30 -15.95
C LYS A 112 -3.95 17.76 -16.16
N LYS A 113 -5.26 18.07 -16.14
CA LYS A 113 -5.74 19.47 -16.14
C LYS A 113 -5.25 20.24 -14.91
N GLU A 114 -5.02 19.56 -13.79
CA GLU A 114 -4.44 20.16 -12.59
C GLU A 114 -2.99 20.65 -12.80
N LEU A 115 -2.30 20.06 -13.77
CA LEU A 115 -0.94 20.45 -14.15
C LEU A 115 -0.96 21.70 -15.03
N SER A 116 -1.94 21.81 -15.93
CA SER A 116 -2.11 22.94 -16.87
C SER A 116 -2.42 24.29 -16.21
N LYS A 117 -2.63 24.32 -14.88
CA LYS A 117 -2.70 25.56 -14.09
C LYS A 117 -1.33 26.26 -13.97
N GLU A 118 -0.25 25.56 -14.29
CA GLU A 118 1.11 26.10 -14.29
C GLU A 118 1.54 26.36 -15.74
N GLU A 119 2.09 27.53 -15.99
CA GLU A 119 2.55 27.93 -17.33
C GLU A 119 3.98 27.46 -17.58
N ASN A 120 4.79 27.33 -16.52
CA ASN A 120 6.16 26.88 -16.63
C ASN A 120 6.25 25.35 -16.76
N ARG A 121 6.46 24.89 -17.99
CA ARG A 121 6.60 23.47 -18.34
C ARG A 121 7.74 22.77 -17.60
N ASP A 122 8.82 23.48 -17.27
CA ASP A 122 9.96 22.90 -16.55
C ASP A 122 9.59 22.50 -15.11
N LEU A 123 8.53 23.08 -14.54
CA LEU A 123 8.00 22.72 -13.22
C LEU A 123 7.05 21.51 -13.28
N ILE A 124 6.51 21.21 -14.46
CA ILE A 124 5.51 20.17 -14.67
C ILE A 124 6.16 18.88 -15.16
N ASP A 125 7.09 18.98 -16.11
CA ASP A 125 7.58 17.80 -16.79
C ASP A 125 8.54 16.99 -15.90
N GLY A 126 8.31 15.68 -15.81
CA GLY A 126 9.19 14.78 -15.07
C GLY A 126 8.54 13.50 -14.53
N ILE A 127 9.23 12.89 -13.58
CA ILE A 127 8.77 11.72 -12.82
C ILE A 127 8.14 12.23 -11.53
N TYR A 128 6.89 11.85 -11.30
CA TYR A 128 6.22 12.12 -10.03
C TYR A 128 6.22 10.87 -9.15
N VAL A 129 6.58 11.06 -7.89
CA VAL A 129 6.56 10.03 -6.85
C VAL A 129 5.60 10.45 -5.75
N GLY A 130 4.85 9.51 -5.21
CA GLY A 130 4.03 9.72 -4.02
C GLY A 130 3.94 8.48 -3.17
N ALA A 131 3.32 8.63 -2.01
CA ALA A 131 3.02 7.54 -1.10
C ALA A 131 1.50 7.50 -0.86
N LEU A 132 0.97 6.30 -0.63
CA LEU A 132 -0.40 6.15 -0.14
C LEU A 132 -0.31 5.88 1.36
N PRO A 133 -0.83 6.76 2.24
CA PRO A 133 -0.98 6.41 3.64
C PRO A 133 -2.04 5.30 3.75
N ILE A 134 -1.72 4.26 4.51
CA ILE A 134 -2.59 3.10 4.69
C ILE A 134 -2.82 2.94 6.19
N ASN A 135 -4.07 3.07 6.58
CA ASN A 135 -4.51 2.60 7.88
C ASN A 135 -5.05 1.18 7.70
N TYR A 136 -4.73 0.29 8.61
CA TYR A 136 -5.20 -1.09 8.53
C TYR A 136 -5.65 -1.60 9.89
N SER A 137 -6.49 -2.62 9.84
CA SER A 137 -6.95 -3.36 11.01
C SER A 137 -6.88 -4.84 10.70
N ILE A 138 -6.54 -5.64 11.70
CA ILE A 138 -6.45 -7.09 11.61
C ILE A 138 -7.51 -7.64 12.56
N TYR A 139 -8.41 -8.45 12.02
CA TYR A 139 -9.46 -9.12 12.77
C TYR A 139 -9.19 -10.61 12.80
N GLU A 140 -9.38 -11.19 13.97
CA GLU A 140 -9.32 -12.62 14.21
C GLU A 140 -10.67 -13.06 14.79
N LYS A 141 -11.07 -14.29 14.52
CA LYS A 141 -12.28 -14.84 15.12
C LYS A 141 -12.04 -15.02 16.62
N GLU A 142 -12.94 -14.48 17.44
CA GLU A 142 -12.92 -14.73 18.87
C GLU A 142 -13.06 -16.24 19.13
N MET A 143 -12.02 -16.85 19.71
CA MET A 143 -12.09 -18.22 20.18
C MET A 143 -12.93 -18.24 21.47
N ARG A 144 -14.20 -18.64 21.34
CA ARG A 144 -15.06 -18.98 22.48
C ARG A 144 -14.78 -20.40 22.96
#